data_AF-A0A3B9HP01-F1
#
_entry.id   AF-A0A3B9HP01-F1
#
_cell.length_a   1.000
_cell.length_b   1.000
_cell.length_c   1.000
_cell.angle_alpha   90.00
_cell.angle_beta   90.00
_cell.angle_gamma   90.00
#
_symmetry.space_group_name_H-M   'P 1'
#
loop_
_entity.id
_entity.type
_entity.pdbx_description
1 polymer ?
#
loop_
_entity_poly.entity_id
_entity_poly.type
_entity_poly.pdbx_seq_one_letter_code
_entity_poly.pdbx_strand_id
1 'polypeptide(L)'
;MLYSFLNGGIMKITAFNGTHRTGESNTAILIDHFLQGASSAGAQIEHVRLAKTKIQPCTACKACWQKTPGKCVIRDDMSTLVEKFTSSDVVVLASPIYADNVSGLLKTFIDRLIPTGDPHWELDEKGESRHCRRYSKPTKLVAISNCGYPEQSHFDVLRLYFRRMCRNMHLELCGEIYRGAGALLAGGVPEFSEYLSGYLRLVENAGQQVVQQGRVSETLAEKLEAPIIPLPGFNQIFLAKVNQIVDAQISKIA
;
A
#
# COMPACT_ATOMS: atom_id res chain seq x y z
N MET A 1 20.66 30.97 16.21
CA MET A 1 19.48 30.08 16.37
C MET A 1 18.68 29.95 15.06
N LEU A 2 19.35 29.91 13.90
CA LEU A 2 18.72 30.00 12.56
C LEU A 2 19.29 28.98 11.54
N TYR A 3 20.17 28.08 11.97
CA TYR A 3 20.90 27.16 11.08
C TYR A 3 20.49 25.68 11.20
N SER A 4 19.51 25.33 12.04
CA SER A 4 19.10 23.92 12.23
C SER A 4 17.89 23.47 11.41
N PHE A 5 17.27 24.33 10.59
CA PHE A 5 16.03 24.02 9.86
C PHE A 5 16.23 23.57 8.40
N LEU A 6 17.45 23.60 7.87
CA LEU A 6 17.72 23.26 6.46
C LEU A 6 18.39 21.90 6.23
N ASN A 7 18.45 21.03 7.25
CA ASN A 7 19.06 19.70 7.15
C ASN A 7 18.07 18.53 7.01
N GLY A 8 16.80 18.81 6.67
CA GLY A 8 15.87 17.77 6.24
C GLY A 8 15.91 17.65 4.72
N GLY A 9 16.62 16.67 4.17
CA GLY A 9 16.54 16.37 2.73
C GLY A 9 15.09 16.15 2.29
N ILE A 10 14.79 16.43 1.02
CA ILE A 10 13.45 16.23 0.43
C ILE A 10 13.01 14.78 0.66
N MET A 11 11.86 14.57 1.30
CA MET A 11 11.32 13.24 1.58
C MET A 11 11.02 12.52 0.26
N LYS A 12 11.57 11.32 0.07
CA LYS A 12 11.25 10.46 -1.07
C LYS A 12 10.20 9.42 -0.70
N ILE A 13 9.10 9.40 -1.44
CA ILE A 13 8.03 8.41 -1.30
C ILE A 13 7.91 7.58 -2.58
N THR A 14 8.08 6.27 -2.47
CA THR A 14 7.86 5.35 -3.61
C THR A 14 6.67 4.44 -3.33
N ALA A 15 5.67 4.47 -4.21
CA ALA A 15 4.53 3.56 -4.18
C ALA A 15 4.73 2.38 -5.12
N PHE A 16 4.62 1.17 -4.57
CA PHE A 16 4.64 -0.09 -5.30
C PHE A 16 3.20 -0.61 -5.45
N ASN A 17 2.67 -0.46 -6.67
CA ASN A 17 1.30 -0.81 -7.02
C ASN A 17 1.21 -2.25 -7.50
N GLY A 18 0.55 -3.09 -6.70
CA GLY A 18 0.29 -4.50 -6.94
C GLY A 18 -0.95 -4.83 -7.77
N THR A 19 -1.62 -3.85 -8.36
CA THR A 19 -2.73 -4.12 -9.30
C THR A 19 -2.22 -4.82 -10.56
N HIS A 20 -2.94 -5.83 -11.04
CA HIS A 20 -2.68 -6.45 -12.35
C HIS A 20 -3.31 -5.65 -13.50
N ARG A 21 -4.24 -4.74 -13.20
CA ARG A 21 -4.94 -3.96 -14.22
C ARG A 21 -4.02 -2.92 -14.83
N THR A 22 -3.97 -2.85 -16.15
CA THR A 22 -3.22 -1.82 -16.89
C THR A 22 -4.06 -0.58 -17.20
N GLY A 23 -5.39 -0.68 -17.12
CA GLY A 23 -6.37 0.42 -17.24
C GLY A 23 -6.87 0.90 -15.88
N GLU A 24 -8.17 1.24 -15.79
CA GLU A 24 -8.79 1.75 -14.55
C GLU A 24 -8.63 0.78 -13.37
N SER A 25 -8.18 1.31 -12.24
CA SER A 25 -7.86 0.53 -11.05
C SER A 25 -8.18 1.32 -9.80
N ASN A 26 -9.14 0.83 -9.00
CA ASN A 26 -9.54 1.43 -7.73
C ASN A 26 -8.36 1.68 -6.79
N THR A 27 -7.45 0.69 -6.66
CA THR A 27 -6.22 0.85 -5.87
C THR A 27 -5.31 1.94 -6.45
N ALA A 28 -5.27 2.10 -7.77
CA ALA A 28 -4.43 3.15 -8.38
C ALA A 28 -4.97 4.54 -8.07
N ILE A 29 -6.29 4.72 -8.12
CA ILE A 29 -6.96 5.98 -7.73
C ILE A 29 -6.53 6.40 -6.31
N LEU A 30 -6.58 5.47 -5.34
CA LEU A 30 -6.15 5.75 -3.97
C LEU A 30 -4.66 6.15 -3.89
N ILE A 31 -3.79 5.45 -4.62
CA ILE A 31 -2.36 5.78 -4.67
C ILE A 31 -2.15 7.17 -5.26
N ASP A 32 -2.81 7.47 -6.38
CA ASP A 32 -2.62 8.72 -7.12
C ASP A 32 -3.04 9.92 -6.26
N HIS A 33 -4.19 9.85 -5.57
CA HIS A 33 -4.61 10.90 -4.61
C HIS A 33 -3.68 11.00 -3.40
N PHE A 34 -3.22 9.87 -2.84
CA PHE A 34 -2.26 9.90 -1.73
C PHE A 34 -0.95 10.58 -2.15
N LEU A 35 -0.40 10.21 -3.31
CA LEU A 35 0.83 10.79 -3.85
C LEU A 35 0.65 12.25 -4.26
N GLN A 36 -0.52 12.64 -4.76
CA GLN A 36 -0.85 14.05 -5.03
C GLN A 36 -0.81 14.87 -3.75
N GLY A 37 -1.42 14.37 -2.68
CA GLY A 37 -1.35 14.97 -1.35
C GLY A 37 0.09 15.12 -0.85
N ALA A 38 0.87 14.04 -0.91
CA ALA A 38 2.28 14.06 -0.51
C ALA A 38 3.14 15.02 -1.36
N SER A 39 2.96 15.03 -2.68
CA SER A 39 3.66 15.93 -3.58
C SER A 39 3.31 17.39 -3.30
N SER A 40 2.03 17.70 -2.98
CA SER A 40 1.61 19.05 -2.60
C SER A 40 2.26 19.55 -1.31
N ALA A 41 2.68 18.63 -0.44
CA ALA A 41 3.41 18.91 0.78
C ALA A 41 4.95 18.91 0.59
N GLY A 42 5.45 18.75 -0.63
CA GLY A 42 6.87 18.88 -0.98
C GLY A 42 7.67 17.57 -1.07
N ALA A 43 7.02 16.40 -1.03
CA ALA A 43 7.74 15.13 -1.22
C ALA A 43 8.08 14.87 -2.69
N GLN A 44 9.24 14.23 -2.92
CA GLN A 44 9.55 13.60 -4.20
C GLN A 44 8.79 12.28 -4.29
N ILE A 45 7.89 12.15 -5.26
CA ILE A 45 7.06 10.96 -5.42
C ILE A 45 7.52 10.07 -6.58
N GLU A 46 7.33 8.77 -6.42
CA GLU A 46 7.47 7.79 -7.50
C GLU A 46 6.33 6.76 -7.43
N HIS A 47 5.71 6.45 -8.58
CA HIS A 47 4.67 5.43 -8.71
C HIS A 47 5.11 4.27 -9.59
N VAL A 48 5.52 3.18 -8.94
CA VAL A 48 5.95 1.94 -9.60
C VAL A 48 4.75 1.04 -9.83
N ARG A 49 4.40 0.79 -11.09
CA ARG A 49 3.40 -0.22 -11.47
C ARG A 49 4.08 -1.58 -11.64
N LEU A 50 3.93 -2.47 -10.67
CA LEU A 50 4.57 -3.80 -10.70
C LEU A 50 4.09 -4.66 -11.88
N ALA A 51 2.88 -4.42 -12.40
CA ALA A 51 2.38 -5.13 -13.59
C ALA A 51 3.18 -4.81 -14.87
N LYS A 52 4.01 -3.76 -14.85
CA LYS A 52 4.90 -3.38 -15.95
C LYS A 52 6.34 -3.88 -15.74
N THR A 53 6.60 -4.65 -14.68
CA THR A 53 7.93 -5.21 -14.39
C THR A 53 7.90 -6.73 -14.47
N LYS A 54 9.07 -7.32 -14.70
CA LYS A 54 9.30 -8.76 -14.67
C LYS A 54 9.94 -9.12 -13.35
N ILE A 55 9.20 -9.85 -12.52
CA ILE A 55 9.67 -10.33 -11.22
C ILE A 55 9.42 -11.84 -11.18
N GLN A 56 10.50 -12.60 -11.04
CA GLN A 56 10.40 -14.04 -10.81
C GLN A 56 10.15 -14.33 -9.32
N PRO A 57 9.45 -15.43 -8.99
CA PRO A 57 9.28 -15.86 -7.60
C PRO A 57 10.61 -16.08 -6.87
N CYS A 58 10.63 -15.83 -5.57
CA CYS A 58 11.78 -16.15 -4.74
C CYS A 58 11.90 -17.67 -4.59
N THR A 59 13.08 -18.23 -4.85
CA THR A 59 13.35 -19.68 -4.72
C THR A 59 13.95 -20.07 -3.37
N ALA A 60 14.04 -19.14 -2.43
CA ALA A 60 14.67 -19.33 -1.11
C ALA A 60 16.09 -19.92 -1.15
N CYS A 61 16.83 -19.69 -2.25
CA CYS A 61 18.19 -20.23 -2.42
C CYS A 61 19.26 -19.61 -1.50
N LYS A 62 18.92 -18.54 -0.76
CA LYS A 62 19.79 -17.82 0.19
C LYS A 62 21.09 -17.23 -0.39
N ALA A 63 21.29 -17.27 -1.70
CA ALA A 63 22.49 -16.72 -2.33
C ALA A 63 22.66 -15.21 -2.07
N CYS A 64 21.56 -14.46 -1.94
CA CYS A 64 21.58 -13.03 -1.59
C CYS A 64 22.05 -12.72 -0.16
N TRP A 65 22.19 -13.73 0.69
CA TRP A 65 22.80 -13.61 2.01
C TRP A 65 24.20 -14.23 2.06
N GLN A 66 24.38 -15.38 1.39
CA GLN A 66 25.59 -16.20 1.54
C GLN A 66 26.67 -15.93 0.48
N LYS A 67 26.26 -15.61 -0.75
CA LYS A 67 27.18 -15.48 -1.90
C LYS A 67 27.33 -14.03 -2.35
N THR A 68 26.22 -13.30 -2.38
CA THR A 68 26.14 -11.91 -2.82
C THR A 68 25.35 -11.08 -1.80
N PRO A 69 25.90 -10.80 -0.60
CA PRO A 69 25.19 -10.12 0.47
C PRO A 69 24.48 -8.85 0.00
N GLY A 70 23.16 -8.82 0.16
CA GLY A 70 22.30 -7.69 -0.22
C GLY A 70 21.91 -7.62 -1.71
N LYS A 71 22.37 -8.56 -2.54
CA LYS A 71 22.08 -8.60 -3.99
C LYS A 71 21.56 -9.96 -4.40
N CYS A 72 20.44 -10.00 -5.14
CA CYS A 72 19.91 -11.27 -5.62
C CYS A 72 20.66 -11.79 -6.85
N VAL A 73 20.80 -13.11 -6.97
CA VAL A 73 21.41 -13.79 -8.13
C VAL A 73 20.43 -13.94 -9.31
N ILE A 74 19.12 -13.87 -9.06
CA ILE A 74 18.11 -13.88 -10.12
C ILE A 74 18.14 -12.51 -10.79
N ARG A 75 18.42 -12.50 -12.11
CA ARG A 75 18.51 -11.30 -12.94
C ARG A 75 17.16 -10.95 -13.53
N ASP A 76 16.46 -10.04 -12.87
CA ASP A 76 15.18 -9.48 -13.28
C ASP A 76 15.07 -8.03 -12.75
N ASP A 77 13.89 -7.41 -12.86
CA ASP A 77 13.71 -6.00 -12.53
C ASP A 77 13.83 -5.73 -11.01
N MET A 78 13.94 -6.77 -10.17
CA MET A 78 14.06 -6.59 -8.71
C MET A 78 15.28 -5.79 -8.29
N SER A 79 16.37 -5.82 -9.06
CA SER A 79 17.56 -5.03 -8.73
C SER A 79 17.23 -3.54 -8.63
N THR A 80 16.61 -2.98 -9.68
CA THR A 80 16.12 -1.60 -9.73
C THR A 80 15.03 -1.34 -8.69
N LEU A 81 14.12 -2.30 -8.46
CA LEU A 81 13.05 -2.13 -7.48
C LEU A 81 13.57 -2.09 -6.04
N VAL A 82 14.57 -2.91 -5.71
CA VAL A 82 15.24 -2.89 -4.39
C VAL A 82 15.96 -1.57 -4.18
N GLU A 83 16.64 -1.02 -5.20
CA GLU A 83 17.27 0.31 -5.11
C GLU A 83 16.23 1.42 -4.86
N LYS A 84 15.09 1.37 -5.55
CA LYS A 84 13.98 2.31 -5.29
C LYS A 84 13.44 2.16 -3.87
N PHE A 85 13.27 0.92 -3.41
CA PHE A 85 12.81 0.62 -2.06
C PHE A 85 13.77 1.18 -1.00
N THR A 86 15.06 0.82 -1.06
CA THR A 86 16.06 1.19 -0.04
C THR A 86 16.51 2.65 -0.09
N SER A 87 16.25 3.36 -1.19
CA SER A 87 16.50 4.81 -1.28
C SER A 87 15.33 5.69 -0.84
N SER A 88 14.14 5.12 -0.62
CA SER A 88 12.95 5.88 -0.22
C SER A 88 12.91 6.11 1.29
N ASP A 89 12.41 7.26 1.73
CA ASP A 89 12.14 7.51 3.16
C ASP A 89 10.89 6.76 3.62
N VAL A 90 9.85 6.83 2.77
CA VAL A 90 8.57 6.15 2.96
C VAL A 90 8.29 5.27 1.75
N VAL A 91 7.85 4.04 2.00
CA VAL A 91 7.34 3.16 0.94
C VAL A 91 5.84 3.00 1.08
N VAL A 92 5.13 3.02 -0.04
CA VAL A 92 3.70 2.67 -0.08
C VAL A 92 3.58 1.29 -0.71
N LEU A 93 3.02 0.33 0.02
CA LEU A 93 2.68 -0.97 -0.56
C LEU A 93 1.17 -1.01 -0.77
N ALA A 94 0.77 -1.08 -2.03
CA ALA A 94 -0.61 -0.94 -2.42
C ALA A 94 -1.13 -2.15 -3.19
N SER A 95 -2.27 -2.69 -2.79
CA SER A 95 -2.84 -3.90 -3.40
C SER A 95 -4.37 -3.82 -3.54
N PRO A 96 -4.99 -4.45 -4.53
CA PRO A 96 -6.36 -4.95 -4.35
C PRO A 96 -6.36 -6.14 -3.36
N ILE A 97 -7.47 -6.39 -2.69
CA ILE A 97 -7.70 -7.66 -1.98
C ILE A 97 -8.14 -8.71 -3.00
N TYR A 98 -7.38 -9.80 -3.09
CA TYR A 98 -7.75 -11.02 -3.82
C TYR A 98 -7.63 -12.22 -2.88
N ALA A 99 -8.73 -12.96 -2.71
CA ALA A 99 -8.82 -14.08 -1.77
C ALA A 99 -8.31 -13.71 -0.36
N ASP A 100 -8.86 -12.62 0.19
CA ASP A 100 -8.56 -12.11 1.55
C ASP A 100 -7.09 -11.73 1.82
N ASN A 101 -6.29 -11.55 0.77
CA ASN A 101 -4.89 -11.15 0.91
C ASN A 101 -4.46 -10.15 -0.17
N VAL A 102 -3.22 -9.68 -0.08
CA VAL A 102 -2.56 -8.92 -1.14
C VAL A 102 -2.49 -9.74 -2.44
N SER A 103 -2.38 -9.06 -3.57
CA SER A 103 -2.27 -9.72 -4.87
C SER A 103 -1.01 -10.59 -4.94
N GLY A 104 -1.07 -11.67 -5.72
CA GLY A 104 0.10 -12.52 -5.95
C GLY A 104 1.30 -11.75 -6.51
N LEU A 105 1.05 -10.70 -7.30
CA LEU A 105 2.07 -9.79 -7.80
C LEU A 105 2.76 -9.01 -6.67
N LEU A 106 2.01 -8.38 -5.77
CA LEU A 106 2.62 -7.66 -4.64
C LEU A 106 3.33 -8.63 -3.70
N LYS A 107 2.74 -9.80 -3.44
CA LYS A 107 3.35 -10.84 -2.61
C LYS A 107 4.70 -11.31 -3.19
N THR A 108 4.75 -11.52 -4.50
CA THR A 108 5.99 -11.88 -5.22
C THR A 108 7.05 -10.81 -5.06
N PHE A 109 6.69 -9.53 -5.19
CA PHE A 109 7.60 -8.41 -4.93
C PHE A 109 8.11 -8.42 -3.47
N ILE A 110 7.22 -8.55 -2.48
CA ILE A 110 7.56 -8.58 -1.05
C ILE A 110 8.50 -9.75 -0.73
N ASP A 111 8.23 -10.96 -1.23
CA ASP A 111 9.08 -12.14 -1.03
C ASP A 111 10.49 -11.97 -1.62
N ARG A 112 10.63 -11.07 -2.59
CA ARG A 112 11.89 -10.76 -3.26
C ARG A 112 12.64 -9.61 -2.57
N LEU A 113 12.09 -9.00 -1.51
CA LEU A 113 12.78 -8.00 -0.67
C LEU A 113 13.72 -8.61 0.38
N ILE A 114 13.83 -9.94 0.47
CA ILE A 114 14.79 -10.62 1.38
C ILE A 114 16.22 -10.03 1.38
N PRO A 115 16.81 -9.60 0.24
CA PRO A 115 18.13 -8.96 0.23
C PRO A 115 18.22 -7.66 1.04
N THR A 116 17.10 -7.03 1.39
CA THR A 116 17.07 -5.83 2.24
C THR A 116 17.26 -6.14 3.73
N GLY A 117 17.17 -7.42 4.13
CA GLY A 117 17.47 -7.88 5.49
C GLY A 117 18.93 -8.34 5.63
N ASP A 118 19.44 -8.29 6.86
CA ASP A 118 20.69 -8.94 7.21
C ASP A 118 20.43 -10.36 7.75
N PRO A 119 21.22 -11.40 7.36
CA PRO A 119 20.96 -12.77 7.78
C PRO A 119 21.16 -13.02 9.28
N HIS A 120 21.81 -12.11 10.02
CA HIS A 120 21.92 -12.23 11.48
C HIS A 120 20.56 -12.01 12.15
N TRP A 121 20.43 -12.55 13.36
CA TRP A 121 19.20 -12.52 14.14
C TRP A 121 19.40 -11.65 15.36
N GLU A 122 18.32 -10.98 15.77
CA GLU A 122 18.22 -10.21 17.01
C GLU A 122 16.86 -10.46 17.65
N LEU A 123 16.77 -10.12 18.94
CA LEU A 123 15.49 -10.02 19.64
C LEU A 123 15.03 -8.56 19.57
N ASP A 124 13.74 -8.36 19.32
CA ASP A 124 13.15 -7.03 19.50
C ASP A 124 12.88 -6.73 20.98
N GLU A 125 12.36 -5.54 21.25
CA GLU A 125 12.01 -5.05 22.59
C GLU A 125 11.00 -5.94 23.34
N LYS A 126 10.26 -6.80 22.63
CA LYS A 126 9.29 -7.75 23.19
C LYS A 126 9.86 -9.16 23.34
N GLY A 127 11.14 -9.36 23.02
CA GLY A 127 11.80 -10.66 23.08
C GLY A 127 11.50 -11.58 21.89
N GLU A 128 10.89 -11.07 20.82
CA GLU A 128 10.61 -11.87 19.61
C GLU A 128 11.80 -11.83 18.65
N SER A 129 12.13 -12.94 17.99
CA SER A 129 13.23 -12.97 17.02
C SER A 129 12.90 -12.27 15.70
N ARG A 130 13.88 -11.59 15.10
CA ARG A 130 13.85 -11.08 13.72
C ARG A 130 15.25 -11.00 13.13
N HIS A 131 15.31 -10.77 11.82
CA HIS A 131 16.56 -10.44 11.14
C HIS A 131 17.04 -9.04 11.47
N CYS A 132 18.35 -8.84 11.55
CA CYS A 132 18.96 -7.52 11.73
C CYS A 132 18.68 -6.64 10.50
N ARG A 133 18.67 -5.32 10.73
CA ARG A 133 18.45 -4.33 9.68
C ARG A 133 19.73 -4.11 8.87
N ARG A 134 19.64 -4.16 7.52
CA ARG A 134 20.78 -3.92 6.62
C ARG A 134 20.90 -2.46 6.16
N TYR A 135 19.78 -1.81 5.84
CA TYR A 135 19.75 -0.47 5.24
C TYR A 135 19.13 0.55 6.21
N SER A 136 19.58 1.81 6.17
CA SER A 136 19.00 2.87 7.00
C SER A 136 17.60 3.29 6.54
N LYS A 137 17.25 3.06 5.27
CA LYS A 137 15.96 3.39 4.65
C LYS A 137 15.31 2.17 3.97
N PRO A 138 13.97 2.16 3.78
CA PRO A 138 12.99 3.13 4.28
C PRO A 138 12.78 2.99 5.79
N THR A 139 12.28 4.01 6.47
CA THR A 139 11.95 3.92 7.91
C THR A 139 10.46 3.74 8.16
N LYS A 140 9.63 4.10 7.18
CA LYS A 140 8.17 4.10 7.29
C LYS A 140 7.51 3.40 6.12
N LEU A 141 6.34 2.84 6.37
CA LEU A 141 5.49 2.21 5.38
C LEU A 141 4.05 2.73 5.49
N VAL A 142 3.42 2.96 4.33
CA VAL A 142 1.97 3.16 4.21
C VAL A 142 1.38 1.96 3.48
N ALA A 143 0.32 1.38 4.03
CA ALA A 143 -0.43 0.32 3.38
C ALA A 143 -1.68 0.90 2.73
N ILE A 144 -1.91 0.63 1.45
CA ILE A 144 -3.13 1.03 0.74
C ILE A 144 -3.80 -0.22 0.18
N SER A 145 -5.10 -0.38 0.42
CA SER A 145 -5.83 -1.51 -0.15
C SER A 145 -7.28 -1.18 -0.49
N ASN A 146 -7.80 -1.86 -1.50
CA ASN A 146 -9.22 -1.78 -1.88
C ASN A 146 -9.84 -3.18 -1.92
N CYS A 147 -11.12 -3.27 -1.57
CA CYS A 147 -11.92 -4.49 -1.62
C CYS A 147 -13.23 -4.23 -2.39
N GLY A 148 -13.71 -5.24 -3.11
CA GLY A 148 -15.02 -5.17 -3.76
C GLY A 148 -16.18 -5.15 -2.76
N TYR A 149 -16.04 -5.85 -1.63
CA TYR A 149 -17.02 -5.88 -0.56
C TYR A 149 -17.04 -4.57 0.23
N PRO A 150 -18.20 -4.13 0.75
CA PRO A 150 -18.35 -2.84 1.43
C PRO A 150 -17.72 -2.79 2.84
N GLU A 151 -17.61 -3.92 3.53
CA GLU A 151 -17.18 -3.99 4.92
C GLU A 151 -15.67 -3.77 5.10
N GLN A 152 -15.29 -3.13 6.21
CA GLN A 152 -13.89 -2.93 6.58
C GLN A 152 -13.24 -4.16 7.22
N SER A 153 -14.02 -5.13 7.70
CA SER A 153 -13.50 -6.37 8.30
C SER A 153 -12.74 -7.23 7.28
N HIS A 154 -12.99 -7.06 5.98
CA HIS A 154 -12.20 -7.73 4.92
C HIS A 154 -10.71 -7.38 4.94
N PHE A 155 -10.32 -6.30 5.63
CA PHE A 155 -8.92 -5.88 5.75
C PHE A 155 -8.23 -6.41 7.02
N ASP A 156 -8.90 -7.17 7.88
CA ASP A 156 -8.33 -7.61 9.17
C ASP A 156 -7.06 -8.47 8.99
N VAL A 157 -7.05 -9.33 7.97
CA VAL A 157 -5.86 -10.10 7.59
C VAL A 157 -4.72 -9.17 7.17
N LEU A 158 -5.03 -8.15 6.35
CA LEU A 158 -4.04 -7.17 5.89
C LEU A 158 -3.48 -6.33 7.04
N ARG A 159 -4.33 -5.90 7.99
CA ARG A 159 -3.90 -5.17 9.19
C ARG A 159 -2.83 -5.93 9.95
N LEU A 160 -3.11 -7.20 10.27
CA LEU A 160 -2.14 -8.04 10.97
C LEU A 160 -0.89 -8.29 10.11
N TYR A 161 -1.09 -8.58 8.82
CA TYR A 161 -0.01 -8.83 7.87
C TYR A 161 0.98 -7.66 7.80
N PHE A 162 0.50 -6.44 7.54
CA PHE A 162 1.35 -5.26 7.43
C PHE A 162 2.00 -4.89 8.77
N ARG A 163 1.30 -5.03 9.90
CA ARG A 163 1.90 -4.83 11.24
C ARG A 163 3.07 -5.79 11.49
N ARG A 164 2.89 -7.09 11.22
CA ARG A 164 3.95 -8.10 11.40
C ARG A 164 5.09 -7.92 10.41
N MET A 165 4.77 -7.58 9.16
CA MET A 165 5.77 -7.30 8.13
C MET A 165 6.62 -6.09 8.47
N CYS A 166 6.00 -4.96 8.84
CA CYS A 166 6.72 -3.75 9.28
C CYS A 166 7.64 -4.03 10.45
N ARG A 167 7.16 -4.77 11.47
CA ARG A 167 7.98 -5.19 12.62
C ARG A 167 9.22 -6.00 12.19
N ASN A 168 9.08 -6.93 11.25
CA ASN A 168 10.18 -7.74 10.73
C ASN A 168 11.15 -6.94 9.85
N MET A 169 10.66 -5.93 9.15
CA MET A 169 11.46 -5.05 8.28
C MET A 169 12.01 -3.81 9.00
N HIS A 170 11.76 -3.69 10.31
CA HIS A 170 12.12 -2.53 11.14
C HIS A 170 11.46 -1.22 10.70
N LEU A 171 10.26 -1.29 10.13
CA LEU A 171 9.52 -0.14 9.64
C LEU A 171 8.43 0.27 10.62
N GLU A 172 8.13 1.56 10.67
CA GLU A 172 6.91 2.06 11.28
C GLU A 172 5.77 1.97 10.25
N LEU A 173 4.66 1.30 10.61
CA LEU A 173 3.42 1.40 9.84
C LEU A 173 2.78 2.76 10.15
N CYS A 174 3.00 3.74 9.28
CA CYS A 174 2.65 5.14 9.52
C CYS A 174 1.32 5.56 8.87
N GLY A 175 0.66 4.67 8.14
CA GLY A 175 -0.66 4.90 7.57
C GLY A 175 -1.27 3.61 7.02
N GLU A 176 -2.56 3.43 7.27
CA GLU A 176 -3.37 2.36 6.69
C GLU A 176 -4.56 3.02 5.98
N ILE A 177 -4.68 2.84 4.66
CA ILE A 177 -5.79 3.37 3.85
C ILE A 177 -6.48 2.18 3.21
N TYR A 178 -7.54 1.71 3.86
CA TYR A 178 -8.31 0.57 3.40
C TYR A 178 -9.72 0.97 3.02
N ARG A 179 -10.15 0.49 1.84
CA ARG A 179 -11.44 0.87 1.29
C ARG A 179 -12.24 -0.28 0.73
N GLY A 180 -13.29 -0.65 1.44
CA GLY A 180 -14.39 -1.45 0.90
C GLY A 180 -15.25 -0.66 -0.10
N ALA A 181 -16.15 -1.36 -0.80
CA ALA A 181 -17.00 -0.84 -1.86
C ALA A 181 -16.18 -0.18 -2.99
N GLY A 182 -15.04 -0.79 -3.34
CA GLY A 182 -14.08 -0.21 -4.27
C GLY A 182 -14.66 0.17 -5.63
N ALA A 183 -15.75 -0.47 -6.08
CA ALA A 183 -16.48 -0.12 -7.30
C ALA A 183 -16.96 1.35 -7.32
N LEU A 184 -17.15 1.98 -6.16
CA LEU A 184 -17.50 3.40 -6.07
C LEU A 184 -16.36 4.33 -6.51
N LEU A 185 -15.09 3.90 -6.36
CA LEU A 185 -13.92 4.75 -6.59
C LEU A 185 -13.75 5.12 -8.07
N ALA A 186 -14.12 4.25 -9.00
CA ALA A 186 -13.98 4.46 -10.44
C ALA A 186 -15.18 5.20 -11.07
N GLY A 187 -15.80 6.14 -10.35
CA GLY A 187 -16.92 6.94 -10.86
C GLY A 187 -18.28 6.27 -10.70
N GLY A 188 -18.46 5.46 -9.66
CA GLY A 188 -19.72 4.79 -9.37
C GLY A 188 -20.79 5.80 -8.97
N VAL A 189 -21.75 6.02 -9.88
CA VAL A 189 -23.03 6.72 -9.66
C VAL A 189 -22.86 8.25 -9.48
N PRO A 190 -23.16 9.07 -10.51
CA PRO A 190 -23.02 10.55 -10.47
C PRO A 190 -23.62 11.22 -9.22
N GLU A 191 -24.69 10.63 -8.68
CA GLU A 191 -25.42 11.05 -7.49
C GLU A 191 -24.57 11.00 -6.20
N PHE A 192 -23.46 10.23 -6.18
CA PHE A 192 -22.53 10.15 -5.04
C PHE A 192 -21.17 10.80 -5.29
N SER A 193 -21.06 11.59 -6.37
CA SER A 193 -19.79 12.21 -6.79
C SER A 193 -19.20 13.15 -5.73
N GLU A 194 -20.02 13.86 -4.97
CA GLU A 194 -19.58 14.73 -3.88
C GLU A 194 -19.01 13.93 -2.70
N TYR A 195 -19.66 12.83 -2.29
CA TYR A 195 -19.17 11.94 -1.24
C TYR A 195 -17.82 11.33 -1.62
N LEU A 196 -17.70 10.85 -2.86
CA LEU A 196 -16.44 10.31 -3.38
C LEU A 196 -15.34 11.37 -3.40
N SER A 197 -15.64 12.57 -3.90
CA SER A 197 -14.67 13.68 -3.91
C SER A 197 -14.23 14.08 -2.50
N GLY A 198 -15.17 14.07 -1.54
CA GLY A 198 -14.88 14.27 -0.13
C GLY A 198 -13.93 13.22 0.43
N TYR A 199 -14.17 11.95 0.12
CA TYR A 199 -13.30 10.85 0.53
C TYR A 199 -11.90 10.96 -0.08
N LEU A 200 -11.78 11.25 -1.38
CA LEU A 200 -10.48 11.37 -2.05
C LEU A 200 -9.65 12.55 -1.50
N ARG A 201 -10.29 13.64 -1.06
CA ARG A 201 -9.61 14.71 -0.30
C ARG A 201 -9.06 14.24 1.04
N LEU A 202 -9.70 13.28 1.71
CA LEU A 202 -9.14 12.67 2.92
C LEU A 202 -7.89 11.84 2.60
N VAL A 203 -7.88 11.15 1.45
CA VAL A 203 -6.71 10.39 0.96
C VAL A 203 -5.55 11.33 0.62
N GLU A 204 -5.83 12.46 -0.04
CA GLU A 204 -4.84 13.53 -0.24
C GLU A 204 -4.32 14.08 1.08
N ASN A 205 -5.22 14.34 2.05
CA ASN A 205 -4.81 14.80 3.39
C ASN A 205 -3.90 13.78 4.09
N ALA A 206 -4.12 12.48 3.90
CA ALA A 206 -3.25 11.43 4.43
C ALA A 206 -1.82 11.54 3.85
N GLY A 207 -1.71 11.80 2.55
CA GLY A 207 -0.44 12.09 1.90
C GLY A 207 0.27 13.31 2.48
N GLN A 208 -0.48 14.40 2.70
CA GLN A 208 0.05 15.62 3.34
C GLN A 208 0.55 15.35 4.76
N GLN A 209 -0.23 14.64 5.58
CA GLN A 209 0.13 14.33 6.96
C GLN A 209 1.38 13.44 7.04
N VAL A 210 1.55 12.46 6.14
CA VAL A 210 2.77 11.65 6.10
C VAL A 210 4.02 12.51 5.87
N VAL A 211 3.93 13.55 5.03
CA VAL A 211 5.07 14.45 4.77
C VAL A 211 5.30 15.42 5.93
N GLN A 212 4.24 16.04 6.44
CA GLN A 212 4.33 17.11 7.44
C GLN A 212 4.53 16.59 8.87
N GLN A 213 3.95 15.43 9.18
CA GLN A 213 3.84 14.87 10.53
C GLN A 213 4.49 13.48 10.62
N GLY A 214 4.91 12.90 9.50
CA GLY A 214 5.51 11.56 9.45
C GLY A 214 4.51 10.42 9.57
N ARG A 215 3.20 10.67 9.67
CA ARG A 215 2.15 9.65 9.76
C ARG A 215 0.76 10.21 9.49
N VAL A 216 -0.18 9.31 9.24
CA VAL A 216 -1.62 9.59 9.28
C VAL A 216 -2.07 9.64 10.75
N SER A 217 -2.75 10.72 11.15
CA SER A 217 -3.36 10.87 12.47
C SER A 217 -4.51 9.89 12.71
N GLU A 218 -4.73 9.52 13.98
CA GLU A 218 -5.84 8.64 14.38
C GLU A 218 -7.20 9.20 13.94
N THR A 219 -7.42 10.50 14.14
CA THR A 219 -8.65 11.18 13.70
C THR A 219 -8.86 11.11 12.18
N LEU A 220 -7.80 11.17 11.38
CA LEU A 220 -7.93 10.98 9.93
C LEU A 220 -8.15 9.51 9.57
N ALA A 221 -7.47 8.58 10.25
CA ALA A 221 -7.67 7.15 10.05
C ALA A 221 -9.13 6.73 10.29
N GLU A 222 -9.75 7.21 11.38
CA GLU A 222 -11.17 6.98 11.66
C GLU A 222 -12.08 7.46 10.52
N LYS A 223 -11.81 8.65 9.98
CA LYS A 223 -12.56 9.21 8.84
C LYS A 223 -12.36 8.43 7.55
N LEU A 224 -11.15 7.91 7.32
CA LEU A 224 -10.84 7.07 6.16
C LEU A 224 -11.56 5.72 6.24
N GLU A 225 -11.78 5.20 7.44
CA GLU A 225 -12.50 3.94 7.64
C GLU A 225 -14.01 4.08 7.57
N ALA A 226 -14.55 5.25 7.95
CA ALA A 226 -15.97 5.55 7.90
C ALA A 226 -16.60 5.25 6.52
N PRO A 227 -17.91 4.92 6.46
CA PRO A 227 -18.61 4.73 5.20
C PRO A 227 -18.50 5.98 4.31
N ILE A 228 -18.14 5.79 3.02
CA ILE A 228 -18.13 6.90 2.03
C ILE A 228 -19.53 7.50 1.92
N ILE A 229 -20.54 6.63 1.85
CA ILE A 229 -21.95 6.98 1.77
C ILE A 229 -22.60 6.60 3.11
N PRO A 230 -22.90 7.57 4.00
CA PRO A 230 -23.42 7.29 5.34
C PRO A 230 -24.93 7.03 5.33
N LEU A 231 -25.39 6.09 4.48
CA LEU A 231 -26.79 5.70 4.40
C LEU A 231 -27.08 4.50 5.33
N PRO A 232 -28.16 4.53 6.13
CA PRO A 232 -28.61 3.35 6.86
C PRO A 232 -28.87 2.18 5.91
N GLY A 233 -28.37 0.99 6.25
CA GLY A 233 -28.55 -0.20 5.41
C GLY A 233 -27.74 -0.19 4.10
N PHE A 234 -26.69 0.64 4.01
CA PHE A 234 -25.86 0.77 2.81
C PHE A 234 -25.39 -0.59 2.28
N ASN A 235 -24.96 -1.53 3.14
CA ASN A 235 -24.47 -2.83 2.71
C ASN A 235 -25.56 -3.66 2.03
N GLN A 236 -26.80 -3.63 2.53
CA GLN A 236 -27.93 -4.33 1.91
C GLN A 236 -28.27 -3.72 0.54
N ILE A 237 -28.25 -2.39 0.43
CA ILE A 237 -28.47 -1.67 -0.83
C ILE A 237 -27.37 -2.01 -1.84
N PHE A 238 -26.11 -1.98 -1.40
CA PHE A 238 -24.94 -2.31 -2.20
C PHE A 238 -25.02 -3.75 -2.72
N LEU A 239 -25.32 -4.71 -1.84
CA LEU A 239 -25.45 -6.12 -2.18
C LEU A 239 -26.57 -6.35 -3.22
N ALA A 240 -27.75 -5.78 -2.99
CA ALA A 240 -28.86 -5.89 -3.93
C ALA A 240 -28.48 -5.36 -5.32
N LYS A 241 -27.79 -4.22 -5.39
CA LYS A 241 -27.37 -3.63 -6.65
C LYS A 241 -26.29 -4.44 -7.37
N VAL A 242 -25.30 -4.95 -6.64
CA VAL A 242 -24.25 -5.80 -7.21
C VAL A 242 -24.84 -7.09 -7.77
N ASN A 243 -25.74 -7.75 -7.04
CA ASN A 243 -26.39 -8.98 -7.51
C ASN A 243 -27.20 -8.73 -8.78
N GLN A 244 -27.96 -7.62 -8.87
CA GLN A 244 -28.66 -7.24 -10.10
C GLN A 244 -27.71 -7.06 -11.30
N ILE A 245 -26.53 -6.48 -11.09
CA ILE A 245 -25.53 -6.31 -12.14
C ILE A 245 -24.98 -7.67 -12.59
N VAL A 246 -24.69 -8.56 -11.63
CA VAL A 246 -24.20 -9.92 -11.91
C VAL A 246 -25.25 -10.72 -12.68
N ASP A 247 -26.51 -10.71 -12.25
CA ASP A 247 -27.61 -11.40 -12.92
C ASP A 247 -27.77 -10.92 -14.38
N ALA A 248 -27.67 -9.60 -14.60
CA ALA A 248 -27.73 -9.01 -15.93
C ALA A 248 -26.51 -9.37 -16.82
N GLN A 249 -25.34 -9.62 -16.22
CA GLN A 249 -24.15 -10.07 -16.95
C GLN A 249 -24.25 -11.55 -17.35
N ILE A 250 -24.69 -12.40 -16.42
CA ILE A 250 -24.89 -13.84 -16.67
C ILE A 250 -25.92 -14.04 -17.79
N SER A 251 -27.03 -13.28 -17.74
CA SER A 251 -28.11 -13.38 -18.74
C SER A 251 -27.69 -12.97 -20.16
N LYS A 252 -26.57 -12.26 -20.34
CA LYS A 252 -26.05 -11.90 -21.67
C LYS A 252 -25.18 -12.99 -22.30
N ILE A 253 -24.78 -13.98 -21.51
CA ILE A 253 -23.89 -15.08 -21.92
C ILE A 253 -24.70 -16.36 -22.18
N ALA A 254 -25.92 -16.45 -21.63
CA ALA A 254 -26.90 -17.50 -21.89
C ALA A 254 -27.68 -17.25 -23.20
#